data_AF-A0A7S3ZDY2-F1
#
_entry.id   AF-A0A7S3ZDY2-F1
#
_cell.length_a   1.000
_cell.length_b   1.000
_cell.length_c   1.000
_cell.angle_alpha   90.00
_cell.angle_beta   90.00
_cell.angle_gamma   90.00
#
_symmetry.space_group_name_H-M   'P 1'
#
loop_
_entity.id
_entity.type
_entity.pdbx_description
1 polymer ?
#
loop_
_entity_poly.entity_id
_entity_poly.type
_entity_poly.pdbx_seq_one_letter_code
_entity_poly.pdbx_strand_id
1 'polypeptide(L)'
;MGYWCANNPPRQITSHMSPDGLVWERALKYSNASTGVIQAWRGGGRWYTWQFQITGFVRANSTLLFDPKTGGQGGEGVPFGGQWWIENILEECDDHDEWFFDEKTRMLYYQPNATFGHGPDLNDNFTATGAEIFFDIRGTMENPVKGFHISNVTIRDASLSYLEPHGLPSGGDWALQRSGAIRLEGVEDATIQGNLFTDLDGIGVSMNGYCNNTLLSRNEFLRIGASAMTAWGFTSECLNKNCTKKTPYKMGPDGRGKEQPRFTTVSENIVREIGIWQKQSSFWFQAVTAQTHLVANIHFNGPRAGMNFNDGFGGGDLIEKN
;
A
#
# COMPACT_ATOMS: atom_id res chain seq x y z
N MET A 1 2.98 -16.36 -7.23
CA MET A 1 3.72 -16.03 -8.47
C MET A 1 2.76 -15.30 -9.39
N GLY A 2 3.06 -14.06 -9.74
CA GLY A 2 2.27 -13.26 -10.69
C GLY A 2 2.60 -13.64 -12.14
N TYR A 3 1.81 -13.14 -13.08
CA TYR A 3 2.01 -13.32 -14.53
C TYR A 3 3.39 -12.86 -15.01
N TRP A 4 3.96 -11.86 -14.34
CA TRP A 4 5.31 -11.33 -14.57
C TRP A 4 6.43 -12.23 -14.05
N CYS A 5 6.14 -13.29 -13.30
CA CYS A 5 7.14 -14.23 -12.79
C CYS A 5 7.42 -15.40 -13.77
N ALA A 6 6.87 -15.39 -14.98
CA ALA A 6 7.13 -16.41 -16.00
C ALA A 6 8.48 -16.17 -16.70
N ASN A 7 9.09 -17.24 -17.25
CA ASN A 7 10.35 -17.13 -18.00
C ASN A 7 10.24 -16.33 -19.31
N ASN A 8 9.03 -16.13 -19.83
CA ASN A 8 8.73 -15.37 -21.04
C ASN A 8 7.44 -14.56 -20.86
N PRO A 9 7.40 -13.53 -20.00
CA PRO A 9 6.19 -12.74 -19.86
C PRO A 9 6.01 -11.85 -21.11
N PRO A 10 4.78 -11.44 -21.44
CA PRO A 10 4.57 -10.50 -22.53
C PRO A 10 5.33 -9.20 -22.24
N ARG A 11 5.77 -8.50 -23.28
CA ARG A 11 6.66 -7.33 -23.18
C ARG A 11 8.10 -7.62 -22.75
N GLN A 12 8.54 -8.89 -22.71
CA GLN A 12 9.96 -9.27 -22.45
C GLN A 12 10.51 -8.73 -21.12
N ILE A 13 9.64 -8.52 -20.14
CA ILE A 13 10.04 -8.08 -18.80
C ILE A 13 10.60 -9.28 -18.02
N THR A 14 11.42 -9.04 -17.00
CA THR A 14 11.97 -10.13 -16.19
C THR A 14 11.01 -10.50 -15.06
N SER A 15 11.20 -11.68 -14.47
CA SER A 15 10.67 -11.97 -13.12
C SER A 15 10.99 -10.81 -12.18
N HIS A 16 10.16 -10.62 -11.13
CA HIS A 16 10.43 -9.57 -10.13
C HIS A 16 11.89 -9.68 -9.65
N MET A 17 12.64 -8.63 -9.92
CA MET A 17 14.01 -8.41 -9.50
C MET A 17 14.07 -6.95 -9.07
N SER A 18 14.64 -6.72 -7.91
CA SER A 18 14.92 -5.42 -7.35
C SER A 18 16.42 -5.34 -7.00
N PRO A 19 17.01 -4.14 -6.98
CA PRO A 19 18.38 -3.96 -6.50
C PRO A 19 18.56 -4.47 -5.06
N ASP A 20 19.75 -4.98 -4.74
CA ASP A 20 20.15 -5.47 -3.41
C ASP A 20 20.96 -4.43 -2.61
N GLY A 21 21.28 -3.28 -3.22
CA GLY A 21 22.01 -2.21 -2.57
C GLY A 21 22.23 -0.99 -3.45
N LEU A 22 22.97 -0.02 -2.91
CA LEU A 22 23.30 1.25 -3.52
C LEU A 22 24.70 1.70 -3.13
N VAL A 23 25.54 2.07 -4.10
CA VAL A 23 26.84 2.70 -3.83
C VAL A 23 26.64 4.20 -3.65
N TRP A 24 26.99 4.73 -2.48
CA TRP A 24 26.77 6.13 -2.12
C TRP A 24 27.82 6.65 -1.15
N GLU A 25 28.78 7.43 -1.65
CA GLU A 25 29.92 7.91 -0.83
C GLU A 25 29.50 8.83 0.31
N ARG A 26 28.43 9.62 0.17
CA ARG A 26 27.93 10.49 1.25
C ARG A 26 27.53 9.66 2.49
N ALA A 27 27.18 8.38 2.35
CA ALA A 27 26.90 7.50 3.47
C ALA A 27 28.09 7.23 4.40
N LEU A 28 29.33 7.53 3.99
CA LEU A 28 30.49 7.48 4.88
C LEU A 28 30.37 8.42 6.08
N LYS A 29 29.57 9.49 5.94
CA LYS A 29 29.30 10.50 6.98
C LYS A 29 28.24 10.04 7.98
N TYR A 30 27.47 9.00 7.68
CA TYR A 30 26.39 8.54 8.55
C TYR A 30 26.95 7.80 9.76
N SER A 31 26.53 8.25 10.94
CA SER A 31 26.79 7.56 12.20
C SER A 31 26.09 6.19 12.22
N ASN A 32 24.89 6.11 11.65
CA ASN A 32 24.13 4.87 11.52
C ASN A 32 23.27 4.84 10.25
N ALA A 33 23.81 4.28 9.16
CA ALA A 33 23.06 4.16 7.90
C ALA A 33 21.88 3.17 7.96
N SER A 34 21.83 2.26 8.94
CA SER A 34 20.81 1.19 8.98
C SER A 34 19.43 1.68 9.40
N THR A 35 19.28 2.92 9.86
CA THR A 35 17.94 3.50 10.09
C THR A 35 17.28 3.90 8.79
N GLY A 36 18.06 4.15 7.75
CA GLY A 36 17.57 4.75 6.52
C GLY A 36 16.72 3.82 5.67
N VAL A 37 15.81 4.43 4.93
CA VAL A 37 15.01 3.79 3.88
C VAL A 37 15.34 4.47 2.56
N ILE A 38 15.71 3.68 1.54
CA ILE A 38 15.85 4.19 0.18
C ILE A 38 14.50 4.12 -0.51
N GLN A 39 14.08 5.26 -1.02
CA GLN A 39 12.91 5.43 -1.85
C GLN A 39 13.37 5.63 -3.29
N ALA A 40 12.91 4.82 -4.25
CA ALA A 40 13.38 4.90 -5.62
C ALA A 40 12.24 4.72 -6.61
N TRP A 41 12.21 5.52 -7.69
CA TRP A 41 11.35 5.20 -8.81
C TRP A 41 11.77 3.88 -9.44
N ARG A 42 10.82 3.00 -9.77
CA ARG A 42 11.14 1.85 -10.62
C ARG A 42 11.69 2.33 -11.97
N GLY A 43 12.83 1.76 -12.38
CA GLY A 43 13.48 2.05 -13.66
C GLY A 43 12.57 1.81 -14.87
N GLY A 44 12.84 2.52 -15.97
CA GLY A 44 12.16 2.28 -17.25
C GLY A 44 10.71 2.81 -17.35
N GLY A 45 10.28 3.71 -16.47
CA GLY A 45 8.97 4.38 -16.61
C GLY A 45 8.37 5.00 -15.36
N ARG A 46 9.03 4.86 -14.19
CA ARG A 46 8.52 5.37 -12.90
C ARG A 46 7.11 4.90 -12.59
N TRP A 47 6.74 3.68 -12.96
CA TRP A 47 5.37 3.18 -12.84
C TRP A 47 4.92 2.99 -11.39
N TYR A 48 5.88 2.78 -10.49
CA TYR A 48 5.69 2.68 -9.05
C TYR A 48 6.98 3.11 -8.34
N THR A 49 6.92 3.23 -7.01
CA THR A 49 8.06 3.50 -6.13
C THR A 49 8.45 2.23 -5.40
N TRP A 50 9.74 1.98 -5.28
CA TRP A 50 10.31 1.00 -4.39
C TRP A 50 10.72 1.64 -3.08
N GLN A 51 10.56 0.87 -2.01
CA GLN A 51 11.08 1.18 -0.69
C GLN A 51 11.96 0.05 -0.20
N PHE A 52 13.21 0.40 0.12
CA PHE A 52 14.23 -0.52 0.58
C PHE A 52 14.72 -0.15 1.97
N GLN A 53 14.55 -1.05 2.93
CA GLN A 53 15.16 -0.88 4.24
C GLN A 53 16.67 -1.11 4.14
N ILE A 54 17.48 -0.19 4.66
CA ILE A 54 18.93 -0.40 4.76
C ILE A 54 19.22 -1.33 5.94
N THR A 55 19.99 -2.39 5.72
CA THR A 55 20.38 -3.36 6.76
C THR A 55 21.86 -3.29 7.12
N GLY A 56 22.69 -2.71 6.25
CA GLY A 56 24.12 -2.62 6.48
C GLY A 56 24.82 -1.64 5.54
N PHE A 57 26.09 -1.39 5.85
CA PHE A 57 26.95 -0.51 5.07
C PHE A 57 28.37 -1.08 4.98
N VAL A 58 28.83 -1.33 3.75
CA VAL A 58 30.19 -1.76 3.45
C VAL A 58 31.05 -0.54 3.19
N ARG A 59 31.80 -0.10 4.22
CA ARG A 59 32.63 1.12 4.16
C ARG A 59 33.72 1.06 3.08
N ALA A 60 34.26 -0.12 2.76
CA ALA A 60 35.39 -0.26 1.83
C ALA A 60 35.08 0.21 0.40
N ASN A 61 33.80 0.16 0.00
CA ASN A 61 33.33 0.56 -1.33
C ASN A 61 32.06 1.43 -1.27
N SER A 62 31.74 1.98 -0.09
CA SER A 62 30.58 2.84 0.13
C SER A 62 29.24 2.21 -0.28
N THR A 63 29.06 0.89 -0.11
CA THR A 63 27.82 0.20 -0.50
C THR A 63 26.84 0.09 0.68
N LEU A 64 25.66 0.67 0.54
CA LEU A 64 24.48 0.39 1.36
C LEU A 64 23.85 -0.93 0.93
N LEU A 65 23.52 -1.79 1.88
CA LEU A 65 22.89 -3.09 1.67
C LEU A 65 21.40 -3.01 2.01
N PHE A 66 20.54 -3.54 1.15
CA PHE A 66 19.09 -3.53 1.36
C PHE A 66 18.60 -4.84 1.98
N ASP A 67 17.51 -4.76 2.75
CA ASP A 67 16.81 -5.95 3.24
C ASP A 67 16.18 -6.68 2.04
N PRO A 68 16.53 -7.95 1.78
CA PRO A 68 15.95 -8.73 0.69
C PRO A 68 14.43 -8.97 0.81
N LYS A 69 13.82 -8.65 1.96
CA LYS A 69 12.35 -8.70 2.15
C LYS A 69 11.64 -7.43 1.67
N THR A 70 12.38 -6.37 1.36
CA THR A 70 11.85 -5.07 0.91
C THR A 70 11.99 -4.89 -0.60
N GLY A 71 11.45 -3.80 -1.17
CA GLY A 71 11.42 -3.60 -2.63
C GLY A 71 10.28 -4.33 -3.36
N GLY A 72 9.30 -4.87 -2.63
CA GLY A 72 8.19 -5.67 -3.17
C GLY A 72 7.02 -4.86 -3.73
N GLN A 73 7.12 -3.53 -3.85
CA GLN A 73 6.00 -2.62 -4.10
C GLN A 73 5.48 -2.59 -5.56
N GLY A 74 5.88 -3.55 -6.39
CA GLY A 74 5.35 -3.75 -7.75
C GLY A 74 5.65 -5.13 -8.30
N GLY A 75 4.84 -5.58 -9.26
CA GLY A 75 4.94 -6.91 -9.86
C GLY A 75 5.92 -7.04 -11.01
N GLU A 76 6.29 -5.94 -11.67
CA GLU A 76 7.24 -5.96 -12.78
C GLU A 76 8.68 -5.78 -12.31
N GLY A 77 9.54 -6.78 -12.54
CA GLY A 77 10.97 -6.65 -12.23
C GLY A 77 11.73 -5.79 -13.23
N VAL A 78 12.67 -4.96 -12.74
CA VAL A 78 13.75 -4.35 -13.54
C VAL A 78 15.03 -4.27 -12.71
N PRO A 79 16.22 -4.38 -13.31
CA PRO A 79 17.47 -4.48 -12.55
C PRO A 79 18.03 -3.12 -12.06
N PHE A 80 17.29 -2.02 -12.22
CA PHE A 80 17.78 -0.68 -11.85
C PHE A 80 16.65 0.27 -11.41
N GLY A 81 16.97 1.20 -10.51
CA GLY A 81 16.11 2.32 -10.12
C GLY A 81 16.31 3.57 -10.96
N GLY A 82 15.34 4.49 -10.93
CA GLY A 82 15.43 5.85 -11.46
C GLY A 82 15.96 6.82 -10.40
N GLN A 83 15.40 8.04 -10.36
CA GLN A 83 15.67 8.97 -9.26
C GLN A 83 15.26 8.32 -7.92
N TRP A 84 15.98 8.69 -6.87
CA TRP A 84 15.80 8.13 -5.55
C TRP A 84 16.12 9.19 -4.50
N TRP A 85 15.66 8.95 -3.28
CA TRP A 85 15.99 9.71 -2.08
C TRP A 85 16.15 8.75 -0.91
N ILE A 86 16.71 9.26 0.18
CA ILE A 86 16.89 8.54 1.44
C ILE A 86 16.11 9.31 2.52
N GLU A 87 15.48 8.57 3.41
CA GLU A 87 14.82 9.13 4.60
C GLU A 87 15.27 8.37 5.86
N ASN A 88 14.91 8.90 7.03
CA ASN A 88 15.20 8.32 8.34
C ASN A 88 16.71 8.17 8.63
N ILE A 89 17.49 9.21 8.32
CA ILE A 89 18.92 9.35 8.66
C ILE A 89 19.10 10.65 9.44
N LEU A 90 19.72 10.58 10.62
CA LEU A 90 19.93 11.75 11.49
C LEU A 90 20.69 12.88 10.76
N GLU A 91 21.75 12.52 10.03
CA GLU A 91 22.58 13.49 9.31
C GLU A 91 21.91 14.10 8.08
N GLU A 92 20.74 13.59 7.66
CA GLU A 92 19.91 14.16 6.59
C GLU A 92 18.70 14.93 7.16
N CYS A 93 18.63 15.14 8.48
CA CYS A 93 17.73 16.10 9.13
C CYS A 93 18.42 17.48 9.16
N ASP A 94 18.60 18.07 7.98
CA ASP A 94 19.49 19.20 7.71
C ASP A 94 18.80 20.46 7.12
N ASP A 95 17.49 20.42 6.89
CA ASP A 95 16.66 21.55 6.46
C ASP A 95 15.43 21.78 7.36
N HIS A 96 14.76 22.92 7.18
CA HIS A 96 13.57 23.29 7.94
C HIS A 96 12.41 22.31 7.75
N ASP A 97 11.62 22.12 8.82
CA ASP A 97 10.46 21.22 8.88
C ASP A 97 10.80 19.71 8.82
N GLU A 98 12.08 19.35 8.85
CA GLU A 98 12.52 17.95 8.96
C GLU A 98 12.59 17.46 10.41
N TRP A 99 12.47 16.16 10.59
CA TRP A 99 12.60 15.51 11.89
C TRP A 99 13.23 14.13 11.78
N PHE A 100 13.81 13.68 12.89
CA PHE A 100 14.34 12.34 13.06
C PHE A 100 14.07 11.86 14.48
N PHE A 101 13.53 10.65 14.63
CA PHE A 101 13.34 10.03 15.94
C PHE A 101 14.38 8.93 16.17
N ASP A 102 15.28 9.15 17.12
CA ASP A 102 16.22 8.12 17.56
C ASP A 102 15.54 7.19 18.56
N GLU A 103 15.13 6.01 18.10
CA GLU A 103 14.47 5.00 18.93
C GLU A 103 15.33 4.52 20.11
N LYS A 104 16.66 4.52 19.97
CA LYS A 104 17.57 4.00 21.02
C LYS A 104 17.65 4.97 22.19
N THR A 105 17.82 6.25 21.87
CA THR A 105 17.92 7.31 22.89
C THR A 105 16.55 7.88 23.28
N ARG A 106 15.51 7.59 22.49
CA ARG A 106 14.16 8.16 22.58
C ARG A 106 14.17 9.68 22.46
N MET A 107 15.00 10.20 21.55
CA MET A 107 15.12 11.63 21.28
C MET A 107 14.51 11.97 19.93
N LEU A 108 13.63 12.96 19.91
CA LEU A 108 13.11 13.58 18.69
C LEU A 108 13.99 14.79 18.35
N TYR A 109 14.64 14.73 17.20
CA TYR A 109 15.32 15.85 16.57
C TYR A 109 14.33 16.49 15.60
N TYR A 110 14.16 17.81 15.69
CA TYR A 110 13.25 18.55 14.82
C TYR A 110 13.89 19.87 14.42
N GLN A 111 13.90 20.14 13.12
CA GLN A 111 14.37 21.40 12.55
C GLN A 111 13.20 22.38 12.47
N PRO A 112 13.25 23.49 13.22
CA PRO A 112 12.10 24.39 13.30
C PRO A 112 11.78 25.04 11.96
N ASN A 113 10.49 25.27 11.73
CA ASN A 113 10.01 25.97 10.54
C ASN A 113 10.73 27.31 10.33
N ALA A 114 11.16 27.56 9.09
CA ALA A 114 11.90 28.76 8.69
C ALA A 114 11.17 30.08 9.00
N THR A 115 9.83 30.06 9.03
CA THR A 115 8.97 31.24 9.21
C THR A 115 8.83 31.62 10.68
N PHE A 116 8.80 30.65 11.58
CA PHE A 116 8.63 30.90 13.02
C PHE A 116 9.96 31.22 13.70
N GLY A 117 11.09 30.68 13.21
CA GLY A 117 12.44 31.06 13.64
C GLY A 117 12.78 30.70 15.10
N HIS A 118 11.91 29.97 15.80
CA HIS A 118 12.16 29.42 17.12
C HIS A 118 11.76 27.94 17.12
N GLY A 119 12.48 27.15 17.93
CA GLY A 119 12.12 25.76 18.16
C GLY A 119 10.79 25.62 18.88
N PRO A 120 10.22 24.42 18.87
CA PRO A 120 8.95 24.14 19.54
C PRO A 120 9.04 24.46 21.04
N ASP A 121 7.95 25.01 21.57
CA ASP A 121 7.81 25.27 23.01
C ASP A 121 7.46 23.96 23.74
N LEU A 122 7.79 23.89 25.02
CA LEU A 122 7.43 22.77 25.90
C LEU A 122 5.90 22.58 26.01
N ASN A 123 5.12 23.59 25.62
CA ASN A 123 3.66 23.55 25.60
C ASN A 123 3.08 23.08 24.26
N ASP A 124 3.90 22.84 23.23
CA ASP A 124 3.43 22.38 21.93
C ASP A 124 2.99 20.91 21.97
N ASN A 125 1.89 20.62 21.27
CA ASN A 125 1.37 19.27 21.15
C ASN A 125 2.05 18.54 19.99
N PHE A 126 2.81 17.49 20.32
CA PHE A 126 3.36 16.56 19.35
C PHE A 126 2.46 15.33 19.25
N THR A 127 2.15 14.93 18.01
CA THR A 127 1.44 13.68 17.72
C THR A 127 2.32 12.83 16.83
N ALA A 128 2.48 11.57 17.21
CA ALA A 128 3.13 10.54 16.40
C ALA A 128 2.12 9.45 16.12
N THR A 129 2.20 8.84 14.93
CA THR A 129 1.36 7.71 14.56
C THR A 129 1.69 6.50 15.43
N GLY A 130 0.68 5.75 15.87
CA GLY A 130 0.87 4.56 16.70
C GLY A 130 0.32 3.27 16.11
N ALA A 131 -0.87 3.32 15.50
CA ALA A 131 -1.55 2.15 14.96
C ALA A 131 -1.61 2.22 13.43
N GLU A 132 -1.36 1.10 12.77
CA GLU A 132 -1.56 0.97 11.31
C GLU A 132 -3.04 0.70 10.98
N ILE A 133 -3.72 -0.09 11.81
CA ILE A 133 -5.09 -0.54 11.63
C ILE A 133 -5.92 -0.16 12.87
N PHE A 134 -7.00 0.59 12.68
CA PHE A 134 -7.92 0.97 13.76
C PHE A 134 -9.09 -0.01 13.89
N PHE A 135 -9.60 -0.50 12.76
CA PHE A 135 -10.68 -1.50 12.72
C PHE A 135 -10.21 -2.73 11.95
N ASP A 136 -9.86 -3.78 12.69
CA ASP A 136 -9.50 -5.09 12.14
C ASP A 136 -10.67 -6.06 12.28
N ILE A 137 -11.55 -6.10 11.27
CA ILE A 137 -12.79 -6.88 11.30
C ILE A 137 -12.56 -8.19 10.52
N ARG A 138 -12.43 -9.28 11.27
CA ARG A 138 -12.09 -10.61 10.74
C ARG A 138 -13.10 -11.67 11.13
N GLY A 139 -13.70 -12.29 10.13
CA GLY A 139 -14.44 -13.55 10.22
C GLY A 139 -13.87 -14.56 9.22
N THR A 140 -14.66 -15.57 8.87
CA THR A 140 -14.37 -16.47 7.75
C THR A 140 -15.57 -16.55 6.81
N MET A 141 -15.43 -17.22 5.66
CA MET A 141 -16.60 -17.45 4.79
C MET A 141 -17.67 -18.33 5.47
N GLU A 142 -17.25 -19.25 6.35
CA GLU A 142 -18.12 -20.14 7.10
C GLU A 142 -18.78 -19.44 8.29
N ASN A 143 -18.07 -18.50 8.92
CA ASN A 143 -18.56 -17.72 10.05
C ASN A 143 -18.16 -16.24 9.90
N PRO A 144 -18.85 -15.50 9.01
CA PRO A 144 -18.48 -14.12 8.73
C PRO A 144 -19.03 -13.16 9.80
N VAL A 145 -18.38 -12.00 9.93
CA VAL A 145 -18.93 -10.87 10.70
C VAL A 145 -19.99 -10.17 9.85
N LYS A 146 -21.20 -9.98 10.37
CA LYS A 146 -22.36 -9.52 9.58
C LYS A 146 -22.98 -8.23 10.09
N GLY A 147 -23.47 -7.39 9.18
CA GLY A 147 -24.46 -6.35 9.47
C GLY A 147 -23.97 -5.20 10.34
N PHE A 148 -22.72 -4.77 10.16
CA PHE A 148 -22.11 -3.69 10.95
C PHE A 148 -21.93 -2.40 10.14
N HIS A 149 -21.82 -1.29 10.87
CA HIS A 149 -21.68 0.04 10.31
C HIS A 149 -20.51 0.78 11.00
N ILE A 150 -19.63 1.40 10.22
CA ILE A 150 -18.68 2.41 10.69
C ILE A 150 -19.08 3.71 10.02
N SER A 151 -19.62 4.64 10.81
CA SER A 151 -20.23 5.85 10.24
C SER A 151 -19.95 7.12 11.04
N ASN A 152 -19.79 8.22 10.32
CA ASN A 152 -19.64 9.57 10.87
C ASN A 152 -18.46 9.73 11.85
N VAL A 153 -17.35 9.03 11.59
CA VAL A 153 -16.11 9.18 12.37
C VAL A 153 -14.97 9.76 11.53
N THR A 154 -14.01 10.38 12.21
CA THR A 154 -12.71 10.74 11.62
C THR A 154 -11.69 9.67 11.97
N ILE A 155 -11.05 9.10 10.97
CA ILE A 155 -9.99 8.10 11.06
C ILE A 155 -8.72 8.77 10.55
N ARG A 156 -7.73 8.92 11.42
CA ARG A 156 -6.52 9.69 11.11
C ARG A 156 -5.29 9.19 11.83
N ASP A 157 -4.13 9.62 11.34
CA ASP A 157 -2.80 9.38 11.90
C ASP A 157 -2.44 7.87 11.97
N ALA A 158 -2.79 7.11 10.93
CA ALA A 158 -2.34 5.72 10.79
C ALA A 158 -0.88 5.67 10.34
N SER A 159 -0.09 4.74 10.91
CA SER A 159 1.34 4.62 10.63
C SER A 159 1.68 4.10 9.22
N LEU A 160 2.92 4.36 8.79
CA LEU A 160 3.49 3.90 7.52
C LEU A 160 3.34 2.39 7.34
N SER A 161 2.93 1.97 6.14
CA SER A 161 2.78 0.55 5.79
C SER A 161 3.50 0.16 4.49
N TYR A 162 4.38 1.01 3.95
CA TYR A 162 5.00 0.76 2.63
C TYR A 162 6.04 -0.38 2.67
N LEU A 163 6.59 -0.73 3.85
CA LEU A 163 7.49 -1.89 4.04
C LEU A 163 6.73 -3.17 4.43
N GLU A 164 5.43 -3.09 4.69
CA GLU A 164 4.64 -4.29 4.98
C GLU A 164 4.72 -5.28 3.82
N PRO A 165 4.57 -6.60 4.07
CA PRO A 165 4.65 -7.60 3.02
C PRO A 165 3.67 -7.32 1.88
N HIS A 166 4.22 -7.00 0.71
CA HIS A 166 3.46 -6.84 -0.52
C HIS A 166 3.30 -8.20 -1.20
N GLY A 167 2.09 -8.49 -1.67
CA GLY A 167 1.87 -9.64 -2.54
C GLY A 167 1.31 -9.23 -3.89
N LEU A 168 1.43 -10.14 -4.86
CA LEU A 168 0.93 -9.97 -6.21
C LEU A 168 -0.49 -10.52 -6.29
N PRO A 169 -1.51 -9.66 -6.47
CA PRO A 169 -2.89 -10.11 -6.37
C PRO A 169 -3.34 -11.05 -7.46
N SER A 170 -2.78 -10.86 -8.65
CA SER A 170 -3.15 -11.59 -9.85
C SER A 170 -2.09 -11.41 -10.93
N GLY A 171 -2.49 -11.49 -12.20
CA GLY A 171 -1.59 -11.30 -13.33
C GLY A 171 -1.23 -9.84 -13.65
N GLY A 172 -1.82 -8.86 -12.96
CA GLY A 172 -1.47 -7.46 -13.15
C GLY A 172 -0.12 -7.09 -12.53
N ASP A 173 0.33 -5.86 -12.81
CA ASP A 173 1.62 -5.31 -12.36
C ASP A 173 1.59 -4.73 -10.95
N TRP A 174 0.41 -4.69 -10.30
CA TRP A 174 0.31 -4.09 -8.97
C TRP A 174 0.68 -5.09 -7.88
N ALA A 175 1.39 -4.58 -6.89
CA ALA A 175 1.62 -5.24 -5.61
C ALA A 175 1.15 -4.31 -4.51
N LEU A 176 0.57 -4.86 -3.47
CA LEU A 176 0.11 -4.14 -2.29
C LEU A 176 0.14 -5.05 -1.07
N GLN A 177 0.17 -4.43 0.09
CA GLN A 177 -0.08 -5.04 1.38
C GLN A 177 -1.58 -5.35 1.57
N ARG A 178 -1.88 -6.34 2.42
CA ARG A 178 -3.25 -6.65 2.88
C ARG A 178 -3.56 -5.95 4.20
N SER A 179 -3.35 -4.64 4.20
CA SER A 179 -3.55 -3.76 5.35
C SER A 179 -4.29 -2.49 4.94
N GLY A 180 -4.87 -1.81 5.91
CA GLY A 180 -5.50 -0.51 5.79
C GLY A 180 -6.06 -0.07 7.14
N ALA A 181 -6.29 1.24 7.32
CA ALA A 181 -6.83 1.81 8.55
C ALA A 181 -8.16 1.13 8.97
N ILE A 182 -8.94 0.68 7.99
CA ILE A 182 -9.96 -0.35 8.15
C ILE A 182 -9.57 -1.59 7.33
N ARG A 183 -9.44 -2.74 7.99
CA ARG A 183 -9.22 -4.04 7.34
C ARG A 183 -10.46 -4.92 7.51
N LEU A 184 -10.98 -5.41 6.39
CA LEU A 184 -12.12 -6.32 6.31
C LEU A 184 -11.68 -7.66 5.74
N GLU A 185 -12.02 -8.76 6.42
CA GLU A 185 -11.85 -10.12 5.93
C GLU A 185 -12.94 -11.03 6.50
N GLY A 186 -13.60 -11.82 5.66
CA GLY A 186 -14.69 -12.69 6.10
C GLY A 186 -15.90 -11.91 6.61
N VAL A 187 -16.42 -10.96 5.82
CA VAL A 187 -17.54 -10.08 6.22
C VAL A 187 -18.73 -10.14 5.27
N GLU A 188 -19.93 -9.88 5.81
CA GLU A 188 -21.18 -9.69 5.04
C GLU A 188 -21.91 -8.43 5.48
N ASP A 189 -22.56 -7.73 4.55
CA ASP A 189 -23.45 -6.59 4.85
C ASP A 189 -22.74 -5.48 5.66
N ALA A 190 -21.53 -5.12 5.23
CA ALA A 190 -20.70 -4.10 5.86
C ALA A 190 -20.98 -2.71 5.26
N THR A 191 -21.18 -1.70 6.11
CA THR A 191 -21.36 -0.31 5.66
C THR A 191 -20.30 0.61 6.27
N ILE A 192 -19.51 1.27 5.42
CA ILE A 192 -18.54 2.30 5.80
C ILE A 192 -19.01 3.61 5.18
N GLN A 193 -19.57 4.50 5.99
CA GLN A 193 -20.32 5.64 5.46
C GLN A 193 -20.12 6.97 6.18
N GLY A 194 -19.94 8.06 5.43
CA GLY A 194 -19.92 9.41 6.02
C GLY A 194 -18.68 9.69 6.86
N ASN A 195 -17.59 8.95 6.65
CA ASN A 195 -16.36 9.08 7.43
C ASN A 195 -15.36 10.01 6.73
N LEU A 196 -14.49 10.63 7.54
CA LEU A 196 -13.29 11.30 7.06
C LEU A 196 -12.07 10.41 7.32
N PHE A 197 -11.38 10.00 6.26
CA PHE A 197 -10.07 9.37 6.31
C PHE A 197 -9.04 10.44 5.96
N THR A 198 -8.20 10.82 6.92
CA THR A 198 -7.20 11.88 6.70
C THR A 198 -5.86 11.55 7.32
N ASP A 199 -4.76 11.91 6.68
CA ASP A 199 -3.41 11.74 7.27
C ASP A 199 -3.14 10.26 7.62
N LEU A 200 -3.40 9.37 6.67
CA LEU A 200 -3.16 7.94 6.82
C LEU A 200 -1.96 7.56 5.98
N ASP A 201 -0.90 7.03 6.56
CA ASP A 201 0.33 6.72 5.82
C ASP A 201 0.28 5.39 5.03
N GLY A 202 -0.87 4.69 5.10
CA GLY A 202 -1.12 3.43 4.40
C GLY A 202 -2.34 3.49 3.48
N ILE A 203 -3.07 2.38 3.43
CA ILE A 203 -4.35 2.24 2.72
C ILE A 203 -5.49 2.70 3.62
N GLY A 204 -6.53 3.34 3.08
CA GLY A 204 -7.72 3.73 3.83
C GLY A 204 -8.58 2.52 4.25
N VAL A 205 -9.19 1.84 3.28
CA VAL A 205 -9.99 0.62 3.49
C VAL A 205 -9.43 -0.54 2.66
N SER A 206 -9.15 -1.68 3.29
CA SER A 206 -8.68 -2.89 2.61
C SER A 206 -9.63 -4.07 2.84
N MET A 207 -10.24 -4.54 1.76
CA MET A 207 -11.10 -5.72 1.73
C MET A 207 -10.32 -6.93 1.21
N ASN A 208 -10.25 -7.98 2.02
CA ASN A 208 -9.40 -9.13 1.79
C ASN A 208 -10.22 -10.42 1.80
N GLY A 209 -9.97 -11.31 0.83
CA GLY A 209 -10.65 -12.60 0.75
C GLY A 209 -12.17 -12.45 0.62
N TYR A 210 -12.93 -13.15 1.47
CA TYR A 210 -14.39 -13.11 1.44
C TYR A 210 -14.95 -11.79 2.01
N CYS A 211 -15.52 -10.93 1.17
CA CYS A 211 -16.28 -9.74 1.59
C CYS A 211 -17.52 -9.63 0.70
N ASN A 212 -18.72 -9.83 1.25
CA ASN A 212 -19.94 -9.87 0.44
C ASN A 212 -20.87 -8.72 0.81
N ASN A 213 -21.39 -7.99 -0.20
CA ASN A 213 -22.32 -6.88 0.01
C ASN A 213 -21.75 -5.76 0.91
N THR A 214 -20.64 -5.16 0.49
CA THR A 214 -20.01 -4.03 1.21
C THR A 214 -20.39 -2.70 0.56
N LEU A 215 -20.84 -1.73 1.35
CA LEU A 215 -21.13 -0.37 0.93
C LEU A 215 -20.06 0.60 1.46
N LEU A 216 -19.34 1.25 0.55
CA LEU A 216 -18.42 2.35 0.86
C LEU A 216 -19.04 3.63 0.31
N SER A 217 -19.70 4.44 1.15
CA SER A 217 -20.52 5.56 0.67
C SER A 217 -20.29 6.89 1.38
N ARG A 218 -20.28 8.01 0.64
CA ARG A 218 -20.18 9.36 1.21
C ARG A 218 -18.98 9.56 2.15
N ASN A 219 -17.88 8.85 1.92
CA ASN A 219 -16.65 9.06 2.67
C ASN A 219 -15.77 10.08 1.96
N GLU A 220 -14.96 10.78 2.74
CA GLU A 220 -13.90 11.65 2.26
C GLU A 220 -12.54 11.02 2.58
N PHE A 221 -11.68 10.89 1.57
CA PHE A 221 -10.30 10.46 1.72
C PHE A 221 -9.38 11.61 1.29
N LEU A 222 -8.47 11.99 2.18
CA LEU A 222 -7.59 13.14 2.05
C LEU A 222 -6.21 12.79 2.58
N ARG A 223 -5.13 13.12 1.87
CA ARG A 223 -3.75 12.86 2.32
C ARG A 223 -3.53 11.41 2.75
N ILE A 224 -3.66 10.51 1.77
CA ILE A 224 -3.51 9.06 1.97
C ILE A 224 -2.16 8.61 1.39
N GLY A 225 -1.43 7.79 2.14
CA GLY A 225 -0.11 7.28 1.83
C GLY A 225 -0.09 6.35 0.61
N ALA A 226 -1.13 5.53 0.49
CA ALA A 226 -1.30 4.58 -0.61
C ALA A 226 -2.70 4.73 -1.27
N SER A 227 -3.34 3.62 -1.64
CA SER A 227 -4.69 3.61 -2.20
C SER A 227 -5.76 3.96 -1.16
N ALA A 228 -6.82 4.64 -1.59
CA ALA A 228 -7.94 4.95 -0.69
C ALA A 228 -8.72 3.67 -0.32
N MET A 229 -9.09 2.87 -1.32
CA MET A 229 -9.89 1.66 -1.15
C MET A 229 -9.35 0.52 -2.01
N THR A 230 -9.17 -0.65 -1.41
CA THR A 230 -8.66 -1.84 -2.10
C THR A 230 -9.54 -3.06 -1.86
N ALA A 231 -9.68 -3.88 -2.90
CA ALA A 231 -10.38 -5.17 -2.86
C ALA A 231 -9.49 -6.26 -3.45
N TRP A 232 -9.18 -7.27 -2.65
CA TRP A 232 -8.31 -8.36 -3.08
C TRP A 232 -8.78 -9.71 -2.56
N GLY A 233 -9.36 -10.52 -3.43
CA GLY A 233 -9.81 -11.87 -3.11
C GLY A 233 -8.73 -12.95 -3.14
N PHE A 234 -9.21 -14.17 -2.94
CA PHE A 234 -8.48 -15.42 -3.09
C PHE A 234 -9.17 -16.30 -4.13
N THR A 235 -8.38 -17.14 -4.80
CA THR A 235 -8.87 -18.25 -5.63
C THR A 235 -8.42 -19.58 -5.03
N SER A 236 -8.82 -20.70 -5.63
CA SER A 236 -8.32 -22.00 -5.17
C SER A 236 -6.80 -22.13 -5.35
N GLU A 237 -6.18 -23.07 -4.64
CA GLU A 237 -4.79 -23.46 -4.87
C GLU A 237 -4.59 -24.31 -6.14
N CYS A 238 -5.67 -24.76 -6.79
CA CYS A 238 -5.62 -25.71 -7.88
C CYS A 238 -5.19 -25.04 -9.19
N LEU A 239 -4.13 -25.53 -9.83
CA LEU A 239 -3.64 -25.04 -11.12
C LEU A 239 -4.29 -25.74 -12.34
N ASN A 240 -5.01 -26.83 -12.12
CA ASN A 240 -5.68 -27.58 -13.18
C ASN A 240 -7.05 -28.10 -12.71
N LYS A 241 -7.89 -28.49 -13.67
CA LYS A 241 -9.29 -28.92 -13.43
C LYS A 241 -9.43 -30.00 -12.35
N ASN A 242 -8.51 -30.96 -12.31
CA ASN A 242 -8.56 -32.09 -11.38
C ASN A 242 -7.76 -31.83 -10.08
N CYS A 243 -7.20 -30.63 -9.89
CA CYS A 243 -6.39 -30.23 -8.75
C CYS A 243 -5.20 -31.16 -8.42
N THR A 244 -4.65 -31.84 -9.43
CA THR A 244 -3.42 -32.65 -9.25
C THR A 244 -2.16 -31.79 -9.19
N LYS A 245 -2.24 -30.53 -9.63
CA LYS A 245 -1.20 -29.52 -9.47
C LYS A 245 -1.74 -28.40 -8.57
N LYS A 246 -0.97 -28.03 -7.55
CA LYS A 246 -1.32 -26.99 -6.58
C LYS A 246 -0.23 -25.94 -6.45
N THR A 247 -0.62 -24.73 -6.09
CA THR A 247 0.26 -23.69 -5.57
C THR A 247 0.25 -23.71 -4.03
N PRO A 248 1.34 -23.31 -3.37
CA PRO A 248 1.36 -23.17 -1.90
C PRO A 248 0.51 -22.01 -1.36
N TYR A 249 -0.11 -21.23 -2.25
CA TYR A 249 -0.94 -20.06 -1.94
C TYR A 249 -2.21 -20.08 -2.79
N LYS A 250 -3.29 -19.45 -2.30
CA LYS A 250 -4.62 -19.35 -2.93
C LYS A 250 -4.66 -18.42 -4.17
N MET A 251 -3.94 -18.79 -5.23
CA MET A 251 -3.73 -17.98 -6.44
C MET A 251 -3.86 -18.78 -7.75
N GLY A 252 -4.58 -19.90 -7.74
CA GLY A 252 -4.90 -20.68 -8.94
C GLY A 252 -5.98 -20.01 -9.81
N PRO A 253 -6.25 -20.51 -11.02
CA PRO A 253 -7.25 -19.93 -11.90
C PRO A 253 -8.71 -20.13 -11.46
N ASP A 254 -9.00 -21.06 -10.55
CA ASP A 254 -10.38 -21.41 -10.18
C ASP A 254 -10.92 -20.57 -9.01
N GLY A 255 -11.83 -19.65 -9.32
CA GLY A 255 -12.52 -18.78 -8.36
C GLY A 255 -13.91 -19.24 -7.90
N ARG A 256 -14.29 -20.50 -8.13
CA ARG A 256 -15.62 -21.02 -7.74
C ARG A 256 -15.82 -21.12 -6.23
N GLY A 257 -14.73 -21.06 -5.46
CA GLY A 257 -14.73 -21.09 -3.99
C GLY A 257 -15.36 -19.86 -3.33
N LYS A 258 -15.63 -18.78 -4.08
CA LYS A 258 -16.30 -17.55 -3.62
C LYS A 258 -15.54 -16.74 -2.56
N GLU A 259 -14.28 -17.05 -2.28
CA GLU A 259 -13.41 -16.34 -1.33
C GLU A 259 -12.86 -15.01 -1.89
N GLN A 260 -13.73 -14.25 -2.56
CA GLN A 260 -13.42 -12.98 -3.20
C GLN A 260 -14.40 -11.90 -2.75
N PRO A 261 -14.02 -10.60 -2.77
CA PRO A 261 -14.97 -9.53 -2.58
C PRO A 261 -16.01 -9.53 -3.70
N ARG A 262 -17.30 -9.42 -3.34
CA ARG A 262 -18.42 -9.41 -4.29
C ARG A 262 -19.52 -8.46 -3.85
N PHE A 263 -20.25 -7.93 -4.84
CA PHE A 263 -21.37 -7.01 -4.64
C PHE A 263 -20.94 -5.77 -3.83
N THR A 264 -19.75 -5.24 -4.11
CA THR A 264 -19.30 -4.01 -3.47
C THR A 264 -19.92 -2.82 -4.16
N THR A 265 -20.50 -1.89 -3.41
CA THR A 265 -20.95 -0.59 -3.93
C THR A 265 -20.05 0.50 -3.37
N VAL A 266 -19.39 1.25 -4.25
CA VAL A 266 -18.58 2.42 -3.90
C VAL A 266 -19.28 3.64 -4.48
N SER A 267 -19.88 4.47 -3.62
CA SER A 267 -20.76 5.54 -4.06
C SER A 267 -20.52 6.88 -3.37
N GLU A 268 -20.60 7.98 -4.12
CA GLU A 268 -20.63 9.34 -3.53
C GLU A 268 -19.40 9.67 -2.67
N ASN A 269 -18.25 9.02 -2.87
CA ASN A 269 -17.03 9.31 -2.13
C ASN A 269 -16.22 10.43 -2.80
N ILE A 270 -15.49 11.21 -2.00
CA ILE A 270 -14.53 12.20 -2.48
C ILE A 270 -13.13 11.72 -2.09
N VAL A 271 -12.24 11.53 -3.07
CA VAL A 271 -10.88 11.06 -2.83
C VAL A 271 -9.85 11.98 -3.48
N ARG A 272 -9.01 12.61 -2.66
CA ARG A 272 -7.97 13.53 -3.14
C ARG A 272 -6.67 13.39 -2.37
N GLU A 273 -5.58 13.80 -3.01
CA GLU A 273 -4.24 13.86 -2.39
C GLU A 273 -3.84 12.48 -1.84
N ILE A 274 -3.80 11.47 -2.70
CA ILE A 274 -3.45 10.10 -2.31
C ILE A 274 -2.08 9.70 -2.86
N GLY A 275 -1.58 8.54 -2.42
CA GLY A 275 -0.30 7.99 -2.83
C GLY A 275 0.89 8.88 -2.48
N ILE A 276 0.86 9.49 -1.29
CA ILE A 276 1.96 10.29 -0.74
C ILE A 276 3.25 9.46 -0.69
N TRP A 277 3.16 8.21 -0.25
CA TRP A 277 4.30 7.31 -0.06
C TRP A 277 4.44 6.29 -1.19
N GLN A 278 3.32 5.83 -1.75
CA GLN A 278 3.31 4.83 -2.80
C GLN A 278 2.67 5.38 -4.07
N LYS A 279 3.45 5.47 -5.16
CA LYS A 279 2.92 5.91 -6.45
C LYS A 279 1.90 4.95 -7.05
N GLN A 280 2.05 3.65 -6.83
CA GLN A 280 1.10 2.66 -7.33
C GLN A 280 -0.13 2.59 -6.44
N SER A 281 -0.89 3.68 -6.48
CA SER A 281 -2.07 3.92 -5.67
C SER A 281 -3.23 4.41 -6.53
N SER A 282 -4.44 4.16 -6.07
CA SER A 282 -5.67 4.56 -6.74
C SER A 282 -6.79 4.91 -5.77
N PHE A 283 -7.80 5.62 -6.28
CA PHE A 283 -9.08 5.78 -5.57
C PHE A 283 -9.70 4.41 -5.29
N TRP A 284 -9.70 3.54 -6.29
CA TRP A 284 -10.18 2.17 -6.19
C TRP A 284 -9.18 1.22 -6.83
N PHE A 285 -8.76 0.21 -6.08
CA PHE A 285 -8.00 -0.92 -6.60
C PHE A 285 -8.83 -2.18 -6.43
N GLN A 286 -8.89 -3.03 -7.45
CA GLN A 286 -9.41 -4.37 -7.31
C GLN A 286 -8.61 -5.45 -8.05
N ALA A 287 -8.56 -6.62 -7.44
CA ALA A 287 -8.03 -7.85 -8.01
C ALA A 287 -8.77 -9.06 -7.44
N VAL A 288 -9.01 -10.10 -8.24
CA VAL A 288 -9.79 -11.28 -7.81
C VAL A 288 -11.07 -10.83 -7.08
N THR A 289 -11.82 -9.94 -7.73
CA THR A 289 -12.97 -9.23 -7.20
C THR A 289 -14.00 -9.13 -8.32
N ALA A 290 -15.30 -9.14 -7.99
CA ALA A 290 -16.34 -9.13 -9.00
C ALA A 290 -17.59 -8.37 -8.54
N GLN A 291 -18.39 -7.90 -9.50
CA GLN A 291 -19.67 -7.26 -9.23
C GLN A 291 -19.52 -6.01 -8.35
N THR A 292 -18.49 -5.22 -8.63
CA THR A 292 -18.29 -3.90 -8.03
C THR A 292 -19.11 -2.86 -8.80
N HIS A 293 -19.89 -2.05 -8.08
CA HIS A 293 -20.58 -0.89 -8.63
C HIS A 293 -19.90 0.39 -8.16
N LEU A 294 -19.22 1.09 -9.07
CA LEU A 294 -18.59 2.38 -8.84
C LEU A 294 -19.48 3.49 -9.41
N VAL A 295 -20.08 4.31 -8.55
CA VAL A 295 -21.06 5.32 -8.99
C VAL A 295 -20.92 6.66 -8.26
N ALA A 296 -20.94 7.78 -8.99
CA ALA A 296 -21.00 9.12 -8.41
C ALA A 296 -19.83 9.48 -7.47
N ASN A 297 -18.65 8.89 -7.64
CA ASN A 297 -17.46 9.26 -6.87
C ASN A 297 -16.69 10.39 -7.57
N ILE A 298 -15.92 11.16 -6.79
CA ILE A 298 -15.04 12.20 -7.31
C ILE A 298 -13.61 11.87 -6.90
N HIS A 299 -12.69 11.80 -7.87
CA HIS A 299 -11.28 11.59 -7.61
C HIS A 299 -10.39 12.56 -8.38
N PHE A 300 -9.44 13.20 -7.70
CA PHE A 300 -8.41 14.03 -8.30
C PHE A 300 -7.12 13.99 -7.45
N ASN A 301 -6.01 14.50 -7.98
CA ASN A 301 -4.71 14.53 -7.29
C ASN A 301 -4.24 13.16 -6.77
N GLY A 302 -4.38 12.12 -7.60
CA GLY A 302 -3.72 10.82 -7.42
C GLY A 302 -2.46 10.70 -8.29
N PRO A 303 -1.49 9.84 -7.92
CA PRO A 303 -0.17 9.80 -8.57
C PRO A 303 -0.12 8.88 -9.80
N ARG A 304 -1.16 8.05 -10.01
CA ARG A 304 -1.23 7.08 -11.10
C ARG A 304 -2.65 6.87 -11.64
N ALA A 305 -3.31 5.77 -11.27
CA ALA A 305 -4.61 5.41 -11.83
C ALA A 305 -5.72 5.86 -10.89
N GLY A 306 -6.83 6.40 -11.43
CA GLY A 306 -8.00 6.67 -10.60
C GLY A 306 -8.68 5.38 -10.14
N MET A 307 -8.98 4.48 -11.08
CA MET A 307 -9.49 3.14 -10.81
C MET A 307 -8.57 2.12 -11.46
N ASN A 308 -8.18 1.10 -10.72
CA ASN A 308 -7.34 0.01 -11.21
C ASN A 308 -8.07 -1.32 -11.07
N PHE A 309 -8.24 -2.00 -12.20
CA PHE A 309 -8.72 -3.36 -12.30
C PHE A 309 -7.51 -4.21 -12.68
N ASN A 310 -6.88 -4.84 -11.70
CA ASN A 310 -5.59 -5.53 -11.88
C ASN A 310 -5.73 -6.82 -12.70
N ASP A 311 -6.94 -7.33 -12.83
CA ASP A 311 -7.32 -8.48 -13.65
C ASP A 311 -8.77 -8.34 -14.15
N GLY A 312 -9.18 -9.26 -15.03
CA GLY A 312 -10.55 -9.37 -15.53
C GLY A 312 -11.38 -10.43 -14.79
N PHE A 313 -11.13 -10.67 -13.50
CA PHE A 313 -11.80 -11.73 -12.76
C PHE A 313 -13.31 -11.46 -12.57
N GLY A 314 -14.14 -12.50 -12.72
CA GLY A 314 -15.54 -12.56 -12.27
C GLY A 314 -16.57 -11.69 -13.00
N GLY A 315 -16.19 -10.51 -13.49
CA GLY A 315 -17.05 -9.60 -14.25
C GLY A 315 -18.26 -9.07 -13.47
N GLY A 316 -19.19 -8.46 -14.20
CA GLY A 316 -20.40 -7.85 -13.61
C GLY A 316 -20.14 -6.50 -12.92
N ASP A 317 -18.94 -5.94 -13.08
CA ASP A 317 -18.62 -4.61 -12.59
C ASP A 317 -19.37 -3.55 -13.42
N LEU A 318 -19.83 -2.49 -12.74
CA LEU A 318 -20.51 -1.36 -13.35
C LEU A 318 -19.82 -0.06 -12.91
N ILE A 319 -19.40 0.74 -13.89
CA ILE A 319 -18.77 2.04 -13.66
C ILE A 319 -19.62 3.10 -14.34
N GLU A 320 -20.17 4.03 -13.57
CA GLU A 320 -21.02 5.08 -14.14
C GLU A 320 -20.96 6.38 -13.33
N LYS A 321 -21.02 7.52 -14.02
CA LYS A 321 -21.21 8.85 -13.39
C LYS A 321 -20.12 9.22 -12.37
N ASN A 322 -18.88 8.77 -12.54
CA ASN A 322 -17.72 9.18 -11.72
C ASN A 322 -16.92 10.28 -12.42
#